data_AF-A0A7S3MDW8-F1
#
_entry.id   AF-A0A7S3MDW8-F1
#
_cell.length_a   1.000
_cell.length_b   1.000
_cell.length_c   1.000
_cell.angle_alpha   90.00
_cell.angle_beta   90.00
_cell.angle_gamma   90.00
#
_symmetry.space_group_name_H-M   'P 1'
#
loop_
_entity.id
_entity.type
_entity.pdbx_description
1 polymer ?
#
loop_
_entity_poly.entity_id
_entity_poly.type
_entity_poly.pdbx_seq_one_letter_code
_entity_poly.pdbx_strand_id
1 'polypeptide(L)'
;TECFHALADHVSMTGRRFEVGYAAAFEAFTEVLESRKEGLGGSWFTAPGESSKDAFMRRVKRSDAAYEIYQAYAAEHTEKWAGAKALTMDAAMADMPEIERKYNLECAEYGNVLFGLSDEFSSAGKMEQEQLTKLADLGKLQAQLDSGAYVAIEGAEKIRQAEVLTKAVEAFETGKDKAVDAVLATKLPALDRKK
;
A
#
# COMPACT_ATOMS: atom_id res chain seq x y z
N THR A 1 -11.42 -21.82 4.57
CA THR A 1 -10.22 -21.70 5.42
C THR A 1 -8.91 -21.84 4.66
N GLU A 2 -8.85 -22.60 3.55
CA GLU A 2 -7.62 -22.82 2.76
C GLU A 2 -6.81 -21.56 2.40
N CYS A 3 -7.48 -20.47 2.01
CA CYS A 3 -6.82 -19.19 1.69
C CYS A 3 -6.01 -18.62 2.87
N PHE A 4 -6.54 -18.73 4.09
CA PHE A 4 -5.84 -18.28 5.29
C PHE A 4 -4.58 -19.12 5.54
N HIS A 5 -4.69 -20.45 5.51
CA HIS A 5 -3.54 -21.33 5.74
C HIS A 5 -2.45 -21.13 4.69
N ALA A 6 -2.81 -21.04 3.40
CA ALA A 6 -1.85 -20.81 2.33
C ALA A 6 -1.07 -19.48 2.53
N LEU A 7 -1.76 -18.42 2.96
CA LEU A 7 -1.11 -17.15 3.26
C LEU A 7 -0.24 -17.23 4.52
N ALA A 8 -0.74 -17.85 5.60
CA ALA A 8 -0.03 -18.02 6.86
C ALA A 8 1.27 -18.84 6.70
N ASP A 9 1.21 -19.89 5.88
CA ASP A 9 2.37 -20.71 5.54
C ASP A 9 3.38 -19.91 4.72
N HIS A 10 2.93 -19.18 3.70
CA HIS A 10 3.80 -18.36 2.86
C HIS A 10 4.54 -17.28 3.66
N VAL A 11 3.84 -16.54 4.53
CA VAL A 11 4.50 -15.51 5.35
C VAL A 11 5.50 -16.16 6.31
N SER A 12 5.15 -17.30 6.91
CA SER A 12 6.03 -18.04 7.83
C SER A 12 7.31 -18.52 7.13
N MET A 13 7.18 -19.03 5.90
CA MET A 13 8.32 -19.46 5.07
C MET A 13 9.22 -18.30 4.66
N THR A 14 8.66 -17.09 4.52
CA THR A 14 9.41 -15.87 4.17
C THR A 14 9.92 -15.11 5.40
N GLY A 15 9.88 -15.73 6.58
CA GLY A 15 10.44 -15.19 7.83
C GLY A 15 9.56 -14.15 8.53
N ARG A 16 8.29 -14.00 8.12
CA ARG A 16 7.31 -13.10 8.74
C ARG A 16 6.23 -13.93 9.43
N ARG A 17 5.61 -13.39 10.48
CA ARG A 17 4.47 -14.06 11.14
C ARG A 17 3.41 -13.04 11.45
N PHE A 18 2.15 -13.48 11.36
CA PHE A 18 1.05 -12.71 11.91
C PHE A 18 1.15 -12.71 13.43
N GLU A 19 0.75 -11.59 14.03
CA GLU A 19 0.48 -11.55 15.47
C GLU A 19 -0.60 -12.58 15.82
N VAL A 20 -0.43 -13.26 16.95
CA VAL A 20 -1.26 -14.42 17.33
C VAL A 20 -2.75 -14.06 17.37
N GLY A 21 -3.08 -12.88 17.90
CA GLY A 21 -4.46 -12.39 17.95
C GLY A 21 -5.04 -12.10 16.56
N TYR A 22 -4.24 -11.56 15.65
CA TYR A 22 -4.67 -11.29 14.27
C TYR A 22 -4.89 -12.60 13.49
N ALA A 23 -3.98 -13.57 13.65
CA ALA A 23 -4.10 -14.89 13.02
C ALA A 23 -5.41 -15.59 13.44
N ALA A 24 -5.70 -15.64 14.74
CA ALA A 24 -6.93 -16.24 15.25
C ALA A 24 -8.20 -15.52 14.75
N ALA A 25 -8.18 -14.17 14.71
CA ALA A 25 -9.30 -13.39 14.19
C ALA A 25 -9.53 -13.63 12.69
N PHE A 26 -8.46 -13.73 11.90
CA PHE A 26 -8.56 -13.99 10.47
C PHE A 26 -9.06 -15.41 10.19
N GLU A 27 -8.53 -16.41 10.89
CA GLU A 27 -8.98 -17.80 10.78
C GLU A 27 -10.49 -17.91 11.07
N ALA A 28 -10.93 -17.39 12.22
CA ALA A 28 -12.34 -17.37 12.62
C ALA A 28 -13.22 -16.62 11.60
N PHE A 29 -12.72 -15.52 11.03
CA PHE A 29 -13.43 -14.83 9.95
C PHE A 29 -13.62 -15.72 8.72
N THR A 30 -12.60 -16.50 8.33
CA THR A 30 -12.75 -17.42 7.20
C THR A 30 -13.74 -18.55 7.49
N GLU A 31 -13.84 -19.04 8.72
CA GLU A 31 -14.86 -20.04 9.11
C GLU A 31 -16.28 -19.48 8.96
N VAL A 32 -16.50 -18.22 9.34
CA VAL A 32 -17.79 -17.54 9.15
C VAL A 32 -18.13 -17.35 7.67
N LEU A 33 -17.13 -17.21 6.79
CA LEU A 33 -17.36 -17.16 5.35
C LEU A 33 -17.72 -18.55 4.81
N GLU A 34 -17.03 -19.59 5.26
CA GLU A 34 -17.29 -21.00 4.89
C GLU A 34 -18.74 -21.41 5.19
N SER A 35 -19.29 -20.97 6.33
CA SER A 35 -20.67 -21.26 6.71
C SER A 35 -21.73 -20.71 5.74
N ARG A 36 -21.35 -19.84 4.79
CA ARG A 36 -22.26 -19.22 3.80
C ARG A 36 -22.29 -19.95 2.45
N LYS A 37 -21.44 -20.97 2.26
CA LYS A 37 -21.29 -21.67 0.98
C LYS A 37 -22.57 -22.34 0.49
N GLU A 38 -23.39 -22.86 1.39
CA GLU A 38 -24.63 -23.57 1.02
C GLU A 38 -25.61 -22.68 0.25
N GLY A 39 -25.69 -21.39 0.60
CA GLY A 39 -26.60 -20.43 -0.05
C GLY A 39 -26.14 -19.94 -1.44
N LEU A 40 -24.94 -20.32 -1.89
CA LEU A 40 -24.28 -19.78 -3.09
C LEU A 40 -23.62 -20.89 -3.94
N GLY A 41 -24.13 -22.12 -3.85
CA GLY A 41 -23.69 -23.22 -4.71
C GLY A 41 -22.28 -23.73 -4.41
N GLY A 42 -21.86 -23.70 -3.13
CA GLY A 42 -20.54 -24.15 -2.69
C GLY A 42 -19.45 -23.07 -2.65
N SER A 43 -19.74 -21.89 -3.20
CA SER A 43 -18.90 -20.69 -3.10
C SER A 43 -19.44 -19.75 -2.02
N TRP A 44 -18.61 -19.06 -1.26
CA TRP A 44 -19.10 -18.08 -0.26
C TRP A 44 -19.21 -16.65 -0.83
N PHE A 45 -18.57 -16.39 -1.96
CA PHE A 45 -18.43 -15.06 -2.55
C PHE A 45 -19.22 -14.90 -3.85
N THR A 46 -18.95 -15.72 -4.86
CA THR A 46 -19.54 -15.65 -6.20
C THR A 46 -20.75 -16.57 -6.35
N ALA A 47 -21.70 -16.18 -7.20
CA ALA A 47 -22.72 -17.07 -7.74
C ALA A 47 -22.17 -17.88 -8.93
N PRO A 48 -22.84 -18.96 -9.38
CA PRO A 48 -22.43 -19.70 -10.57
C PRO A 48 -22.34 -18.81 -11.81
N GLY A 49 -21.20 -18.85 -12.50
CA GLY A 49 -20.92 -18.02 -13.69
C GLY A 49 -20.57 -16.55 -13.40
N GLU A 50 -20.52 -16.14 -12.14
CA GLU A 50 -20.18 -14.77 -11.72
C GLU A 50 -18.66 -14.64 -11.46
N SER A 51 -18.04 -13.56 -11.96
CA SER A 51 -16.66 -13.24 -11.62
C SER A 51 -16.54 -12.58 -10.25
N SER A 52 -15.35 -12.61 -9.63
CA SER A 52 -15.12 -11.92 -8.35
C SER A 52 -15.36 -10.40 -8.46
N LYS A 53 -15.08 -9.79 -9.62
CA LYS A 53 -15.37 -8.38 -9.91
C LYS A 53 -16.88 -8.12 -9.87
N ASP A 54 -17.68 -8.96 -10.50
CA ASP A 54 -19.14 -8.79 -10.55
C ASP A 54 -19.76 -9.01 -9.16
N ALA A 55 -19.28 -10.01 -8.42
CA ALA A 55 -19.69 -10.26 -7.04
C ALA A 55 -19.36 -9.08 -6.11
N PHE A 56 -18.19 -8.45 -6.28
CA PHE A 56 -17.82 -7.24 -5.55
C PHE A 56 -18.77 -6.08 -5.89
N MET A 57 -18.97 -5.79 -7.18
CA MET A 57 -19.85 -4.69 -7.63
C MET A 57 -21.32 -4.89 -7.25
N ARG A 58 -21.79 -6.13 -7.13
CA ARG A 58 -23.14 -6.45 -6.63
C ARG A 58 -23.30 -6.18 -5.13
N ARG A 59 -22.24 -6.36 -4.35
CA ARG A 59 -22.26 -6.26 -2.87
C ARG A 59 -21.90 -4.87 -2.36
N VAL A 60 -21.11 -4.09 -3.10
CA VAL A 60 -20.80 -2.71 -2.72
C VAL A 60 -22.07 -1.85 -2.73
N LYS A 61 -22.26 -1.04 -1.68
CA LYS A 61 -23.46 -0.20 -1.56
C LYS A 61 -23.38 0.94 -2.57
N ARG A 62 -24.49 1.24 -3.25
CA ARG A 62 -24.55 2.40 -4.16
C ARG A 62 -24.40 3.75 -3.45
N SER A 63 -24.69 3.79 -2.15
CA SER A 63 -24.49 4.98 -1.30
C SER A 63 -23.05 5.10 -0.78
N ASP A 64 -22.17 4.14 -1.09
CA ASP A 64 -20.76 4.22 -0.71
C ASP A 64 -20.09 5.35 -1.50
N ALA A 65 -19.34 6.21 -0.81
CA ALA A 65 -18.67 7.34 -1.44
C ALA A 65 -17.67 6.90 -2.53
N ALA A 66 -17.13 5.68 -2.43
CA ALA A 66 -16.21 5.11 -3.40
C ALA A 66 -16.90 4.31 -4.52
N TYR A 67 -18.24 4.20 -4.54
CA TYR A 67 -18.95 3.37 -5.52
C TYR A 67 -18.59 3.73 -6.96
N GLU A 68 -18.57 5.02 -7.29
CA GLU A 68 -18.24 5.54 -8.63
C GLU A 68 -16.78 5.23 -9.02
N ILE A 69 -15.86 5.23 -8.04
CA ILE A 69 -14.45 4.87 -8.25
C ILE A 69 -14.36 3.39 -8.61
N TYR A 70 -15.02 2.52 -7.84
CA TYR A 70 -15.04 1.09 -8.12
C TYR A 70 -15.72 0.76 -9.46
N GLN A 71 -16.80 1.46 -9.80
CA GLN A 71 -17.48 1.30 -11.08
C GLN A 71 -16.57 1.68 -12.25
N ALA A 72 -15.87 2.81 -12.15
CA ALA A 72 -14.91 3.24 -13.17
C ALA A 72 -13.77 2.23 -13.33
N TYR A 73 -13.20 1.75 -12.22
CA TYR A 73 -12.16 0.73 -12.23
C TYR A 73 -12.64 -0.60 -12.85
N ALA A 74 -13.84 -1.05 -12.50
CA ALA A 74 -14.41 -2.29 -13.05
C ALA A 74 -14.63 -2.19 -14.58
N ALA A 75 -15.03 -1.03 -15.07
CA ALA A 75 -15.19 -0.77 -16.50
C ALA A 75 -13.83 -0.77 -17.23
N GLU A 76 -12.85 -0.03 -16.71
CA GLU A 76 -11.49 0.03 -17.26
C GLU A 76 -10.82 -1.35 -17.25
N HIS A 77 -10.94 -2.12 -16.16
CA HIS A 77 -10.44 -3.48 -16.08
C HIS A 77 -11.05 -4.37 -17.17
N THR A 78 -12.36 -4.24 -17.42
CA THR A 78 -13.04 -5.03 -18.46
C THR A 78 -12.52 -4.69 -19.86
N GLU A 79 -12.33 -3.40 -20.14
CA GLU A 79 -11.78 -2.90 -21.40
C GLU A 79 -10.33 -3.39 -21.61
N LYS A 80 -9.46 -3.18 -20.62
CA LYS A 80 -8.04 -3.58 -20.69
C LYS A 80 -7.89 -5.09 -20.83
N TRP A 81 -8.70 -5.87 -20.13
CA TRP A 81 -8.63 -7.33 -20.20
C TRP A 81 -9.11 -7.87 -21.56
N ALA A 82 -10.12 -7.22 -22.17
CA ALA A 82 -10.57 -7.58 -23.51
C ALA A 82 -9.49 -7.37 -24.58
N GLY A 83 -8.61 -6.37 -24.39
CA GLY A 83 -7.47 -6.09 -25.26
C GLY A 83 -6.16 -6.77 -24.85
N ALA A 84 -6.15 -7.58 -23.79
CA ALA A 84 -4.92 -8.14 -23.26
C ALA A 84 -4.30 -9.18 -24.21
N LYS A 85 -2.98 -9.10 -24.40
CA LYS A 85 -2.22 -10.06 -25.20
C LYS A 85 -1.94 -11.31 -24.37
N ALA A 86 -2.31 -12.48 -24.89
CA ALA A 86 -1.87 -13.75 -24.34
C ALA A 86 -0.35 -13.92 -24.56
N LEU A 87 0.37 -14.24 -23.49
CA LEU A 87 1.81 -14.50 -23.51
C LEU A 87 2.08 -16.00 -23.34
N THR A 88 3.18 -16.46 -23.92
CA THR A 88 3.74 -17.78 -23.61
C THR A 88 4.49 -17.73 -22.28
N MET A 89 4.74 -18.90 -21.68
CA MET A 89 5.52 -18.98 -20.44
C MET A 89 6.91 -18.37 -20.63
N ASP A 90 7.60 -18.69 -21.73
CA ASP A 90 8.96 -18.18 -21.98
C ASP A 90 8.99 -16.65 -22.09
N ALA A 91 7.99 -16.06 -22.76
CA ALA A 91 7.87 -14.60 -22.86
C ALA A 91 7.59 -13.97 -21.48
N ALA A 92 6.70 -14.57 -20.69
CA ALA A 92 6.41 -14.08 -19.34
C ALA A 92 7.62 -14.17 -18.42
N MET A 93 8.39 -15.26 -18.49
CA MET A 93 9.60 -15.45 -17.68
C MET A 93 10.73 -14.49 -18.10
N ALA A 94 10.82 -14.13 -19.37
CA ALA A 94 11.78 -13.14 -19.85
C ALA A 94 11.48 -11.72 -19.32
N ASP A 95 10.20 -11.36 -19.19
CA ASP A 95 9.77 -10.05 -18.69
C ASP A 95 9.80 -9.94 -17.15
N MET A 96 9.72 -11.07 -16.44
CA MET A 96 9.60 -11.12 -14.97
C MET A 96 10.67 -10.32 -14.21
N PRO A 97 11.98 -10.36 -14.57
CA PRO A 97 13.00 -9.59 -13.84
C PRO A 97 12.79 -8.08 -13.91
N GLU A 98 12.33 -7.57 -15.06
CA GLU A 98 12.05 -6.14 -15.23
C GLU A 98 10.76 -5.73 -14.52
N ILE A 99 9.75 -6.61 -14.49
CA ILE A 99 8.54 -6.42 -13.69
C ILE A 99 8.88 -6.35 -12.21
N GLU A 100 9.70 -7.27 -11.70
CA GLU A 100 10.15 -7.28 -10.31
C GLU A 100 10.93 -6.01 -9.96
N ARG A 101 11.83 -5.56 -10.85
CA ARG A 101 12.58 -4.31 -10.66
C ARG A 101 11.64 -3.11 -10.54
N LYS A 102 10.64 -2.99 -11.42
CA LYS A 102 9.64 -1.90 -11.37
C LYS A 102 8.77 -2.01 -10.11
N TYR A 103 8.32 -3.21 -9.76
CA TYR A 103 7.55 -3.46 -8.55
C TYR A 103 8.30 -3.02 -7.29
N ASN A 104 9.60 -3.34 -7.18
CA ASN A 104 10.40 -2.93 -6.03
C ASN A 104 10.57 -1.41 -5.94
N LEU A 105 10.68 -0.72 -7.09
CA LEU A 105 10.67 0.74 -7.14
C LEU A 105 9.33 1.33 -6.70
N GLU A 106 8.22 0.78 -7.20
CA GLU A 106 6.87 1.22 -6.80
C GLU A 106 6.63 0.99 -5.30
N CYS A 107 7.10 -0.13 -4.74
CA CYS A 107 7.01 -0.41 -3.31
C CYS A 107 7.83 0.58 -2.47
N ALA A 108 9.03 0.95 -2.94
CA ALA A 108 9.86 1.95 -2.28
C ALA A 108 9.16 3.33 -2.26
N GLU A 109 8.51 3.71 -3.37
CA GLU A 109 7.77 4.97 -3.47
C GLU A 109 6.42 4.96 -2.74
N TYR A 110 5.80 3.79 -2.55
CA TYR A 110 4.51 3.68 -1.88
C TYR A 110 4.52 4.26 -0.46
N GLY A 111 5.66 4.16 0.24
CA GLY A 111 5.85 4.81 1.53
C GLY A 111 5.65 6.32 1.46
N ASN A 112 6.24 6.99 0.47
CA ASN A 112 6.11 8.43 0.25
C ASN A 112 4.65 8.83 0.02
N VAL A 113 3.92 8.06 -0.78
CA VAL A 113 2.49 8.30 -1.03
C VAL A 113 1.65 8.11 0.24
N LEU A 114 1.92 7.06 1.02
CA LEU A 114 1.19 6.78 2.26
C LEU A 114 1.37 7.90 3.29
N PHE A 115 2.61 8.34 3.52
CA PHE A 115 2.92 9.47 4.40
C PHE A 115 2.43 10.81 3.84
N GLY A 116 2.27 10.93 2.52
CA GLY A 116 1.77 12.15 1.89
C GLY A 116 0.25 12.33 1.97
N LEU A 117 -0.51 11.24 1.83
CA LEU A 117 -1.98 11.28 1.73
C LEU A 117 -2.72 10.89 3.01
N SER A 118 -2.08 10.16 3.93
CA SER A 118 -2.71 9.75 5.18
C SER A 118 -2.35 10.70 6.32
N ASP A 119 -3.36 11.38 6.86
CA ASP A 119 -3.20 12.21 8.06
C ASP A 119 -2.81 11.37 9.27
N GLU A 120 -3.30 10.13 9.38
CA GLU A 120 -2.96 9.23 10.47
C GLU A 120 -1.47 8.88 10.48
N PHE A 121 -0.93 8.46 9.33
CA PHE A 121 0.50 8.12 9.22
C PHE A 121 1.40 9.36 9.24
N SER A 122 0.92 10.50 8.75
CA SER A 122 1.72 11.73 8.70
C SER A 122 1.71 12.53 10.00
N SER A 123 0.68 12.41 10.85
CA SER A 123 0.53 13.25 12.05
C SER A 123 1.67 13.10 13.06
N ALA A 124 2.10 11.86 13.34
CA ALA A 124 3.21 11.58 14.23
C ALA A 124 4.56 12.04 13.64
N GLY A 125 4.75 11.82 12.33
CA GLY A 125 5.98 12.21 11.63
C GLY A 125 6.14 13.73 11.48
N LYS A 126 5.07 14.45 11.11
CA LYS A 126 5.08 15.91 10.88
C LYS A 126 5.54 16.68 12.11
N MET A 127 5.05 16.32 13.29
CA MET A 127 5.42 17.03 14.52
C MET A 127 6.89 16.84 14.86
N GLU A 128 7.41 15.62 14.74
CA GLU A 128 8.83 15.29 14.95
C GLU A 128 9.71 15.99 13.91
N GLN A 129 9.31 15.99 12.64
CA GLN A 129 10.01 16.68 11.56
C GLN A 129 10.07 18.19 11.78
N GLU A 130 8.96 18.84 12.14
CA GLU A 130 8.96 20.27 12.45
C GLU A 130 9.89 20.60 13.62
N GLN A 131 9.96 19.73 14.63
CA GLN A 131 10.87 19.91 15.76
C GLN A 131 12.33 19.76 15.32
N LEU A 132 12.65 18.77 14.49
CA LEU A 132 13.99 18.58 13.93
C LEU A 132 14.44 19.76 13.07
N THR A 133 13.55 20.27 12.20
CA THR A 133 13.82 21.46 11.37
C THR A 133 14.05 22.69 12.24
N LYS A 134 13.20 22.93 13.26
CA LYS A 134 13.39 24.04 14.21
C LYS A 134 14.72 23.92 14.97
N LEU A 135 15.11 22.71 15.38
CA LEU A 135 16.38 22.47 16.05
C LEU A 135 17.58 22.70 15.12
N ALA A 136 17.45 22.36 13.83
CA ALA A 136 18.45 22.64 12.82
C ALA A 136 18.61 24.16 12.60
N ASP A 137 17.50 24.88 12.41
CA ASP A 137 17.47 26.34 12.20
C ASP A 137 18.07 27.11 13.38
N LEU A 138 17.84 26.62 14.59
CA LEU A 138 18.39 27.20 15.82
C LEU A 138 19.85 26.78 16.09
N GLY A 139 20.46 25.95 15.24
CA GLY A 139 21.81 25.41 15.42
C GLY A 139 21.97 24.50 16.64
N LYS A 140 20.85 23.97 17.18
CA LYS A 140 20.82 23.15 18.41
C LYS A 140 20.79 21.64 18.12
N LEU A 141 20.52 21.25 16.87
CA LEU A 141 20.38 19.84 16.50
C LEU A 141 21.65 19.02 16.79
N GLN A 142 22.84 19.56 16.53
CA GLN A 142 24.09 18.85 16.80
C GLN A 142 24.26 18.52 18.29
N ALA A 143 23.99 19.48 19.17
CA ALA A 143 24.05 19.25 20.62
C ALA A 143 23.05 18.20 21.12
N GLN A 144 21.91 18.06 20.45
CA GLN A 144 20.88 17.07 20.78
C GLN A 144 21.21 15.67 20.26
N LEU A 145 21.95 15.57 19.15
CA LEU A 145 22.52 14.30 18.68
C LEU A 145 23.68 13.87 19.59
N ASP A 146 24.55 14.81 19.98
CA ASP A 146 25.71 14.54 20.83
C ASP A 146 25.30 14.13 22.26
N SER A 147 24.19 14.68 22.78
CA SER A 147 23.64 14.30 24.08
C SER A 147 22.93 12.95 24.07
N GLY A 148 22.65 12.39 22.89
CA GLY A 148 21.86 11.17 22.71
C GLY A 148 20.36 11.37 22.96
N ALA A 149 19.87 12.60 23.09
CA ALA A 149 18.44 12.90 23.19
C ALA A 149 17.71 12.52 21.90
N TYR A 150 18.38 12.66 20.75
CA TYR A 150 17.93 12.13 19.47
C TYR A 150 18.95 11.14 18.92
N VAL A 151 18.46 10.05 18.32
CA VAL A 151 19.29 9.04 17.68
C VAL A 151 18.75 8.80 16.29
N ALA A 152 19.47 9.28 15.28
CA ALA A 152 19.19 8.97 13.88
C ALA A 152 20.00 7.76 13.44
N ILE A 153 19.36 6.84 12.70
CA ILE A 153 19.96 5.59 12.24
C ILE A 153 19.73 5.47 10.74
N GLU A 154 20.77 5.16 9.99
CA GLU A 154 20.71 4.77 8.58
C GLU A 154 21.26 3.35 8.45
N GLY A 155 20.39 2.40 8.12
CA GLY A 155 20.74 0.98 8.14
C GLY A 155 21.14 0.51 9.55
N ALA A 156 22.41 0.15 9.73
CA ALA A 156 22.97 -0.28 11.02
C ALA A 156 23.85 0.80 11.69
N GLU A 157 24.00 1.98 11.08
CA GLU A 157 24.90 3.03 11.53
C GLU A 157 24.15 4.21 12.14
N LYS A 158 24.74 4.83 13.18
CA LYS A 158 24.21 6.03 13.80
C LYS A 158 24.70 7.27 13.05
N ILE A 159 23.77 8.09 12.57
CA ILE A 159 24.09 9.39 11.99
C ILE A 159 24.47 10.33 13.14
N ARG A 160 25.70 10.87 13.08
CA ARG A 160 26.25 11.78 14.10
C ARG A 160 26.30 13.24 13.66
N GLN A 161 26.06 13.52 12.38
CA GLN A 161 26.18 14.84 11.80
C GLN A 161 24.79 15.44 11.58
N ALA A 162 24.54 16.61 12.19
CA ALA A 162 23.26 17.32 12.03
C ALA A 162 22.97 17.68 10.57
N GLU A 163 23.98 18.07 9.79
CA GLU A 163 23.81 18.42 8.36
C GLU A 163 23.31 17.24 7.52
N VAL A 164 23.77 16.02 7.81
CA VAL A 164 23.34 14.79 7.11
C VAL A 164 21.88 14.51 7.44
N LEU A 165 21.50 14.64 8.72
CA LEU A 165 20.12 14.47 9.17
C LEU A 165 19.18 15.52 8.55
N THR A 166 19.56 16.80 8.54
CA THR A 166 18.76 17.87 7.94
C THR A 166 18.52 17.62 6.45
N LYS A 167 19.58 17.28 5.70
CA LYS A 167 19.46 16.94 4.27
C LYS A 167 18.56 15.73 4.03
N ALA A 168 18.62 14.72 4.89
CA ALA A 168 17.75 13.54 4.78
C ALA A 168 16.27 13.89 5.01
N VAL A 169 15.97 14.75 6.00
CA VAL A 169 14.60 15.24 6.26
C VAL A 169 14.09 16.07 5.07
N GLU A 170 14.90 16.97 4.52
CA GLU A 170 14.52 17.77 3.34
C GLU A 170 14.29 16.92 2.09
N ALA A 171 15.14 15.90 1.88
CA ALA A 171 15.01 14.97 0.77
C ALA A 171 13.73 14.14 0.87
N PHE A 172 13.37 13.71 2.09
CA PHE A 172 12.11 13.01 2.35
C PHE A 172 10.90 13.89 2.04
N GLU A 173 10.86 15.12 2.52
CA GLU A 173 9.74 16.04 2.26
C GLU A 173 9.57 16.32 0.76
N THR A 174 10.68 16.58 0.07
CA THR A 174 10.66 16.80 -1.38
C THR A 174 10.19 15.57 -2.13
N GLY A 175 10.60 14.37 -1.70
CA GLY A 175 10.18 13.10 -2.30
C GLY A 175 8.69 12.84 -2.09
N LYS A 176 8.21 13.01 -0.86
CA LYS A 176 6.79 12.92 -0.48
C LYS A 176 5.92 13.82 -1.33
N ASP A 177 6.23 15.12 -1.42
CA ASP A 177 5.40 16.08 -2.12
C ASP A 177 5.35 15.78 -3.62
N LYS A 178 6.49 15.44 -4.23
CA LYS A 178 6.54 15.00 -5.64
C LYS A 178 5.71 13.75 -5.89
N ALA A 179 5.76 12.77 -4.99
CA ALA A 179 4.99 11.53 -5.12
C ALA A 179 3.49 11.82 -5.02
N VAL A 180 3.06 12.67 -4.08
CA VAL A 180 1.65 13.10 -3.94
C VAL A 180 1.19 13.85 -5.18
N ASP A 181 1.96 14.83 -5.65
CA ASP A 181 1.62 15.62 -6.83
C ASP A 181 1.48 14.73 -8.08
N ALA A 182 2.37 13.76 -8.26
CA ALA A 182 2.29 12.81 -9.37
C ALA A 182 1.00 11.97 -9.32
N VAL A 183 0.62 11.48 -8.12
CA VAL A 183 -0.62 10.72 -7.94
C VAL A 183 -1.84 11.60 -8.17
N LEU A 184 -1.90 12.81 -7.59
CA LEU A 184 -3.04 13.73 -7.74
C LEU A 184 -3.16 14.30 -9.16
N ALA A 185 -2.06 14.41 -9.90
CA ALA A 185 -2.06 14.80 -11.30
C ALA A 185 -2.59 13.70 -12.23
N THR A 186 -2.70 12.45 -11.74
CA THR A 186 -3.24 11.34 -12.51
C THR A 186 -4.74 11.52 -12.70
N LYS A 187 -5.12 12.05 -13.86
CA LYS A 187 -6.52 12.18 -14.25
C LYS A 187 -7.10 10.83 -14.57
N LEU A 188 -8.24 10.50 -13.96
CA LEU A 188 -9.09 9.37 -14.36
C LEU A 188 -10.22 9.94 -15.22
N PRO A 189 -10.18 9.79 -16.56
CA PRO A 189 -11.17 10.37 -17.46
C PRO A 189 -12.61 9.94 -17.14
N ALA A 190 -12.78 8.77 -16.53
CA ALA A 190 -14.07 8.25 -16.10
C ALA A 190 -14.68 9.01 -14.90
N LEU A 191 -13.84 9.61 -14.04
CA LEU A 191 -14.26 10.39 -12.87
C LEU A 191 -14.41 11.88 -13.19
N ASP A 192 -13.66 12.40 -14.17
CA ASP A 192 -13.74 13.80 -14.60
C ASP A 192 -15.01 14.13 -15.41
N ARG A 193 -15.66 13.12 -16.02
CA ARG A 193 -16.85 13.30 -16.87
C ARG A 193 -18.16 13.55 -16.11
N LYS A 194 -18.16 13.56 -14.78
CA LYS A 194 -19.39 13.64 -13.93
C LYS A 194 -19.43 14.85 -12.98
N LYS A 195 -18.73 15.94 -13.27
CA LYS A 195 -18.96 17.24 -12.59
C LYS A 195 -19.92 18.13 -13.38
#